data_AF-A0A1V5CZ45-F1
#
_entry.id   AF-A0A1V5CZ45-F1
#
_cell.length_a   1.000
_cell.length_b   1.000
_cell.length_c   1.000
_cell.angle_alpha   90.00
_cell.angle_beta   90.00
_cell.angle_gamma   90.00
#
_symmetry.space_group_name_H-M   'P 1'
#
loop_
_entity.id
_entity.type
_entity.pdbx_description
1 polymer ?
#
loop_
_entity_poly.entity_id
_entity_poly.type
_entity_poly.pdbx_seq_one_letter_code
_entity_poly.pdbx_strand_id
1 'polypeptide(L)'
;MKTAFEPEEIDQLSDILADKVFNRVALLFSSINRDAFEIVDIDELSKRLKVKKSLIYSWVYQSKNGLNGFPFSKAGNKLRFIVGEVLDWMKQNGK
;
A
#
# COMPACT_ATOMS: atom_id res chain seq x y z
N MET A 1 6.55 -14.37 -51.46
CA MET A 1 6.21 -14.42 -50.02
C MET A 1 7.42 -14.97 -49.28
N LYS A 2 8.14 -14.13 -48.53
CA LYS A 2 9.06 -14.59 -47.48
C LYS A 2 8.41 -14.22 -46.16
N THR A 3 7.76 -15.18 -45.53
CA THR A 3 7.18 -15.05 -44.19
C THR A 3 8.08 -15.81 -43.23
N ALA A 4 9.29 -15.31 -43.05
CA ALA A 4 10.18 -15.71 -41.97
C ALA A 4 10.71 -14.41 -41.40
N PHE A 5 10.35 -14.12 -40.15
CA PHE A 5 10.99 -13.04 -39.40
C PHE A 5 12.45 -13.45 -39.19
N GLU A 6 13.38 -12.54 -39.50
CA GLU A 6 14.78 -12.79 -39.22
C GLU A 6 14.98 -12.83 -37.69
N PRO A 7 15.90 -13.66 -37.15
CA PRO A 7 16.08 -13.81 -35.70
C PRO A 7 16.24 -12.48 -34.95
N GLU A 8 16.91 -11.51 -35.58
CA GLU A 8 17.13 -10.17 -35.03
C GLU A 8 15.83 -9.36 -34.89
N GLU A 9 14.84 -9.57 -35.77
CA GLU A 9 13.53 -8.90 -35.69
C GLU A 9 12.70 -9.49 -34.55
N ILE A 10 12.85 -10.79 -34.27
CA ILE A 10 12.17 -11.48 -33.17
C ILE A 10 12.73 -11.01 -31.82
N ASP A 11 14.05 -10.84 -31.72
CA ASP A 11 14.70 -10.34 -30.50
C ASP A 11 14.30 -8.89 -30.21
N GLN A 12 14.28 -8.02 -31.23
CA GLN A 12 13.82 -6.64 -31.08
C GLN A 12 12.34 -6.55 -30.66
N LEU A 13 11.49 -7.43 -31.22
CA LEU A 13 10.09 -7.54 -30.81
C LEU A 13 9.95 -8.03 -29.37
N SER A 14 10.79 -8.97 -28.95
CA SER A 14 10.84 -9.48 -27.58
C SER A 14 11.21 -8.38 -26.60
N ASP A 15 12.24 -7.58 -26.90
CA ASP A 15 12.67 -6.47 -26.05
C ASP A 15 11.59 -5.38 -25.93
N ILE A 16 10.92 -5.03 -27.03
CA ILE A 16 9.79 -4.08 -27.01
C ILE A 16 8.62 -4.61 -26.18
N LEU A 17 8.34 -5.92 -26.24
CA LEU A 17 7.29 -6.55 -25.44
C LEU A 17 7.68 -6.60 -23.96
N ALA A 18 8.93 -6.95 -23.66
CA ALA A 18 9.47 -6.98 -22.31
C ALA A 18 9.39 -5.59 -21.67
N ASP A 19 9.79 -4.54 -22.37
CA ASP A 19 9.71 -3.16 -21.88
C ASP A 19 8.27 -2.70 -21.68
N LYS A 20 7.34 -3.07 -22.56
CA LYS A 20 5.92 -2.72 -22.38
C LYS A 20 5.30 -3.43 -21.20
N VAL A 21 5.63 -4.71 -20.99
CA VAL A 21 5.18 -5.49 -19.83
C VAL A 21 5.81 -4.93 -18.56
N PHE A 22 7.12 -4.72 -18.54
CA PHE A 22 7.85 -4.17 -17.42
C PHE A 22 7.30 -2.79 -17.03
N ASN A 23 7.07 -1.89 -17.99
CA ASN A 23 6.52 -0.56 -17.69
C ASN A 23 5.08 -0.62 -17.16
N ARG A 24 4.23 -1.53 -17.67
CA ARG A 24 2.88 -1.72 -17.12
C ARG A 24 2.93 -2.27 -15.70
N VAL A 25 3.79 -3.25 -15.46
CA VAL A 25 4.01 -3.86 -14.15
C VAL A 25 4.61 -2.84 -13.18
N ALA A 26 5.58 -2.04 -13.60
CA ALA A 26 6.19 -0.97 -12.83
C ALA A 26 5.20 0.16 -12.50
N LEU A 27 4.25 0.47 -13.39
CA LEU A 27 3.14 1.39 -13.10
C LEU A 27 2.17 0.81 -12.07
N LEU A 28 1.93 -0.50 -12.11
CA LEU A 28 1.15 -1.21 -11.08
C LEU A 28 1.90 -1.25 -9.74
N PHE A 29 3.24 -1.35 -9.75
CA PHE A 29 4.06 -1.32 -8.53
C PHE A 29 4.34 0.09 -7.99
N SER A 30 4.44 1.11 -8.83
CA SER A 30 4.56 2.50 -8.37
C SER A 30 3.26 3.02 -7.77
N SER A 31 2.12 2.40 -8.13
CA SER A 31 0.83 2.59 -7.47
C SER A 31 0.62 1.68 -6.25
N ILE A 32 1.47 0.67 -6.04
CA ILE A 32 1.61 -0.02 -4.75
C ILE A 32 2.35 0.96 -3.82
N ASN A 33 1.56 1.80 -3.16
CA ASN A 33 2.00 2.83 -2.24
C ASN A 33 3.06 2.29 -1.27
N ARG A 34 4.17 3.02 -1.05
CA ARG A 34 5.10 2.72 0.06
C ARG A 34 4.37 2.60 1.39
N ASP A 35 3.28 3.35 1.55
CA ASP A 35 2.40 3.30 2.71
C ASP A 35 1.78 1.91 2.96
N ALA A 36 1.65 1.06 1.93
CA ALA A 36 0.98 -0.25 2.04
C ALA A 36 1.64 -1.18 3.07
N PHE A 37 2.95 -1.05 3.28
CA PHE A 37 3.72 -1.90 4.21
C PHE A 37 4.48 -1.10 5.27
N GLU A 38 4.33 0.23 5.29
CA GLU A 38 5.07 1.06 6.22
C GLU A 38 4.48 0.96 7.63
N ILE A 39 5.33 0.55 8.59
CA ILE A 39 4.96 0.47 10.00
C ILE A 39 5.39 1.75 10.72
N VAL A 40 4.41 2.46 11.27
CA VAL A 40 4.62 3.73 11.97
C VAL A 40 4.14 3.65 13.43
N ASP A 41 4.59 4.61 14.24
CA ASP A 41 4.05 4.84 15.57
C ASP A 41 2.88 5.83 15.56
N ILE A 42 2.32 6.09 16.74
CA ILE A 42 1.18 6.97 16.92
C ILE A 42 1.48 8.44 16.55
N ASP A 43 2.74 8.86 16.69
CA ASP A 43 3.14 10.25 16.46
C ASP A 43 3.22 10.50 14.97
N GLU A 44 3.84 9.59 14.24
CA GLU A 44 3.94 9.63 12.80
C GLU A 44 2.57 9.43 12.13
N LEU A 45 1.76 8.48 12.59
CA LEU A 45 0.41 8.27 12.07
C LEU A 45 -0.47 9.53 12.26
N SER A 46 -0.40 10.16 13.43
CA SER A 46 -1.13 11.40 13.74
C SER A 46 -0.78 12.53 12.78
N LYS A 47 0.51 12.68 12.44
CA LYS A 47 0.97 13.69 11.47
C LYS A 47 0.44 13.39 10.07
N ARG A 48 0.53 12.14 9.61
CA ARG A 48 0.08 11.74 8.27
C ARG A 48 -1.42 11.92 8.07
N LEU A 49 -2.20 11.45 9.03
CA LEU A 49 -3.65 11.56 9.00
C LEU A 49 -4.15 12.97 9.33
N LYS A 50 -3.27 13.87 9.80
CA LYS A 50 -3.62 15.22 10.29
C LYS A 50 -4.71 15.20 11.35
N VAL A 51 -4.73 14.16 12.19
CA VAL A 51 -5.68 14.01 13.31
C VAL A 51 -4.94 14.01 14.64
N LYS A 52 -5.65 14.36 15.72
CA LYS A 52 -5.09 14.31 17.08
C LYS A 52 -4.84 12.86 17.52
N LYS A 53 -3.73 12.61 18.24
CA LYS A 53 -3.40 11.29 18.81
C LYS A 53 -4.55 10.72 19.65
N SER A 54 -5.28 11.56 20.39
CA SER A 54 -6.43 11.15 21.21
C SER A 54 -7.55 10.50 20.38
N LEU A 55 -7.76 10.96 19.15
CA LEU A 55 -8.74 10.37 18.24
C LEU A 55 -8.31 8.96 17.82
N ILE A 56 -7.04 8.78 17.47
CA ILE A 56 -6.50 7.46 17.11
C ILE A 56 -6.58 6.51 18.32
N TYR A 57 -6.25 6.98 19.52
CA TYR A 57 -6.45 6.17 20.73
C TYR A 57 -7.91 5.77 20.95
N SER A 58 -8.86 6.64 20.63
CA SER A 58 -10.29 6.31 20.71
C SER A 58 -10.68 5.20 19.73
N TRP A 59 -10.13 5.20 18.50
CA TRP A 59 -10.37 4.13 17.53
C TRP A 59 -9.76 2.80 17.97
N VAL A 60 -8.55 2.83 18.52
CA VAL A 60 -7.90 1.64 19.12
C VAL A 60 -8.75 1.09 20.27
N TYR A 61 -9.26 1.97 21.14
CA TYR A 61 -10.11 1.57 22.26
C TYR A 61 -11.43 0.94 21.79
N GLN A 62 -12.10 1.55 20.81
CA GLN A 62 -13.33 1.01 20.21
C GLN A 62 -13.07 -0.36 19.58
N SER A 63 -11.97 -0.51 18.84
CA SER A 63 -11.57 -1.77 18.19
C SER A 63 -11.38 -2.91 19.19
N LYS A 64 -10.75 -2.64 20.34
CA LYS A 64 -10.61 -3.64 21.42
C LYS A 64 -11.93 -4.12 22.01
N ASN A 65 -12.97 -3.28 21.97
CA ASN A 65 -14.30 -3.62 22.43
C ASN A 65 -15.18 -4.24 21.32
N GLY A 66 -14.57 -4.64 20.20
CA GLY A 66 -15.26 -5.26 19.06
C GLY A 66 -15.98 -4.26 18.15
N LEU A 67 -15.77 -2.96 18.33
CA LEU A 67 -16.43 -1.91 17.54
C LEU A 67 -15.47 -1.36 16.48
N ASN A 68 -15.91 -1.37 15.22
CA ASN A 68 -15.25 -0.79 14.05
C ASN A 68 -13.90 -1.41 13.61
N GLY A 69 -13.25 -2.31 14.35
CA GLY A 69 -12.12 -3.10 13.84
C GLY A 69 -10.90 -2.29 13.37
N PHE A 70 -10.59 -1.16 14.01
CA PHE A 70 -9.43 -0.34 13.69
C PHE A 70 -8.13 -1.16 13.69
N PRO A 71 -7.30 -1.13 12.62
CA PRO A 71 -6.10 -1.94 12.50
C PRO A 71 -4.96 -1.36 13.33
N PHE A 72 -4.52 -2.13 14.32
CA PHE A 72 -3.34 -1.81 15.11
C PHE A 72 -2.69 -3.08 15.64
N SER A 73 -1.39 -3.00 15.89
CA SER A 73 -0.62 -4.04 16.57
C SER A 73 0.03 -3.50 17.84
N LYS A 74 0.23 -4.36 18.83
CA LYS A 74 0.93 -4.01 20.08
C LYS A 74 2.31 -4.65 20.08
N ALA A 75 3.36 -3.82 20.16
CA ALA A 75 4.75 -4.25 20.31
C ALA A 75 5.26 -3.79 21.68
N GLY A 76 5.20 -4.67 22.67
CA GLY A 76 5.43 -4.31 24.07
C GLY A 76 4.42 -3.27 24.55
N ASN A 77 4.89 -2.13 25.06
CA ASN A 77 4.03 -1.03 25.52
C ASN A 77 3.67 -0.02 24.43
N LYS A 78 4.12 -0.24 23.19
CA LYS A 78 3.91 0.70 22.08
C LYS A 78 2.89 0.16 21.08
N LEU A 79 2.10 1.07 20.51
CA LEU A 79 1.23 0.78 19.38
C LEU A 79 2.01 0.92 18.06
N ARG A 80 1.64 0.09 17.09
CA ARG A 80 2.19 0.05 15.74
C ARG A 80 1.05 -0.02 14.74
N PHE A 81 1.22 0.66 13.62
CA PHE A 81 0.20 0.79 12.60
C PHE A 81 0.84 0.58 11.24
N ILE A 82 0.24 -0.29 10.42
CA ILE A 82 0.57 -0.36 9.00
C ILE A 82 -0.26 0.74 8.32
N VAL A 83 0.40 1.71 7.68
CA VAL A 83 -0.28 2.91 7.15
C VAL A 83 -1.35 2.51 6.13
N GLY A 84 -1.05 1.56 5.24
CA GLY A 84 -1.99 1.03 4.25
C GLY A 84 -3.27 0.48 4.86
N GLU A 85 -3.15 -0.37 5.88
CA GLU A 85 -4.32 -0.93 6.56
C GLU A 85 -5.19 0.15 7.19
N VAL A 86 -4.57 1.15 7.82
CA VAL A 86 -5.30 2.28 8.42
C VAL A 86 -6.02 3.10 7.35
N LEU A 87 -5.37 3.40 6.23
CA LEU A 87 -5.99 4.14 5.13
C LEU A 87 -7.15 3.37 4.50
N ASP A 88 -7.01 2.06 4.32
CA ASP A 88 -8.08 1.23 3.77
C ASP A 88 -9.25 1.11 4.75
N TRP A 89 -8.97 1.00 6.04
CA TRP A 89 -9.99 1.07 7.07
C TRP A 89 -10.74 2.42 7.05
N MET A 90 -10.03 3.54 6.89
CA MET A 90 -10.65 4.87 6.80
C MET A 90 -11.59 4.99 5.60
N LYS A 91 -11.17 4.49 4.43
CA LYS A 91 -12.01 4.44 3.22
C LYS A 91 -13.29 3.63 3.44
N GLN A 92 -13.19 2.47 4.09
CA GLN A 92 -14.34 1.59 4.34
C GLN A 92 -15.32 2.17 5.36
N ASN A 93 -14.85 2.99 6.30
CA ASN A 93 -15.64 3.52 7.42
C ASN A 93 -16.00 5.00 7.28
N GLY A 94 -15.68 5.63 6.14
CA GLY A 94 -15.94 7.06 5.87
C GLY A 94 -15.25 8.00 6.87
N LYS A 95 -14.01 7.68 7.25
CA LYS A 95 -13.20 8.44 8.21
C LYS A 95 -12.11 9.26 7.55
#